data_AF-A0A8V8TKW5-F1
#
_entry.id   AF-A0A8V8TKW5-F1
#
_cell.length_a   1.000
_cell.length_b   1.000
_cell.length_c   1.000
_cell.angle_alpha   90.00
_cell.angle_beta   90.00
_cell.angle_gamma   90.00
#
_symmetry.space_group_name_H-M   'P 1'
#
loop_
_entity.id
_entity.type
_entity.pdbx_description
1 polymer ?
#
loop_
_entity_poly.entity_id
_entity_poly.type
_entity_poly.pdbx_seq_one_letter_code
_entity_poly.pdbx_strand_id
1 'polypeptide(L)'
;MTAELQQDDAAGAADGHGSSCQMLLNQLREITGIQDPSFLHEALKASNGDITQAVSLLTDERVKEPSQDTVATEPSEVEGSAANKEVLAKVIDLTHDNKDDLQAAIALSLLESPKIQADGRDLNRMHEATSAETKRSKRKRCEVWGENPNPNDWRRVDGWPVGLKNVGNTCWFSAVIQSLFQLPEFRRLVLSYSLPQNVLENCRSHTEKRNIMFMQELQYLFALMMGSNRKFVDPSAALDLLKGAFRSSEEQQQDVSEFTHKLLDWLEDAFQLAVNVNSPRNKSENPMVQLFYGTFLTEGVREGKPFCNNETFGQYPLQVNGYRNLDECLEGAMVEGDVELLPSDHSVKYGQEPTCT
;
A
#
# COMPACT_ATOMS: atom_id res chain seq x y z
N MET A 1 -75.04 -22.51 13.24
CA MET A 1 -74.68 -22.44 14.67
C MET A 1 -73.24 -22.93 14.75
N THR A 2 -72.21 -22.18 15.08
CA THR A 2 -71.99 -20.88 15.76
C THR A 2 -70.50 -20.57 15.48
N ALA A 3 -70.18 -19.48 14.80
CA ALA A 3 -69.77 -18.18 15.37
C ALA A 3 -68.26 -18.07 15.66
N GLU A 4 -67.65 -17.11 14.97
CA GLU A 4 -66.32 -16.52 15.14
C GLU A 4 -66.12 -15.91 16.54
N LEU A 5 -64.86 -15.75 16.99
CA LEU A 5 -64.29 -14.44 17.38
C LEU A 5 -62.85 -14.53 17.93
N GLN A 6 -61.96 -13.87 17.19
CA GLN A 6 -60.81 -13.01 17.53
C GLN A 6 -60.49 -12.70 19.02
N GLN A 7 -59.20 -12.74 19.37
CA GLN A 7 -58.44 -11.79 20.24
C GLN A 7 -56.94 -12.19 20.21
N ASP A 8 -56.11 -11.53 19.38
CA ASP A 8 -55.23 -10.36 19.68
C ASP A 8 -54.18 -10.68 20.76
N ASP A 9 -52.91 -11.01 20.45
CA ASP A 9 -51.83 -10.19 19.86
C ASP A 9 -51.60 -8.83 20.55
N ALA A 10 -51.02 -8.87 21.76
CA ALA A 10 -50.46 -7.68 22.41
C ALA A 10 -49.35 -8.05 23.44
N ALA A 11 -48.20 -8.57 22.99
CA ALA A 11 -47.02 -8.69 23.88
C ALA A 11 -45.64 -8.70 23.18
N GLY A 12 -45.55 -8.56 21.85
CA GLY A 12 -44.29 -8.78 21.12
C GLY A 12 -43.58 -7.55 20.53
N ALA A 13 -44.15 -6.34 20.61
CA ALA A 13 -43.71 -5.22 19.78
C ALA A 13 -42.71 -4.23 20.44
N ALA A 14 -42.38 -4.40 21.73
CA ALA A 14 -41.56 -3.39 22.45
C ALA A 14 -40.03 -3.57 22.29
N ASP A 15 -39.54 -4.79 22.07
CA ASP A 15 -38.08 -5.07 22.04
C ASP A 15 -37.41 -4.88 20.67
N GLY A 16 -38.19 -4.82 19.58
CA GLY A 16 -37.66 -4.62 18.22
C GLY A 16 -37.33 -3.15 17.89
N HIS A 17 -38.07 -2.21 18.48
CA HIS A 17 -37.96 -0.79 18.12
C HIS A 17 -36.74 -0.10 18.78
N GLY A 18 -36.37 -0.52 20.00
CA GLY A 18 -35.20 0.01 20.70
C GLY A 18 -33.87 -0.39 20.03
N SER A 19 -33.78 -1.62 19.52
CA SER A 19 -32.59 -2.12 18.82
C SER A 19 -32.37 -1.41 17.49
N SER A 20 -33.45 -1.21 16.71
CA SER A 20 -33.39 -0.49 15.44
C SER A 20 -33.02 0.99 15.62
N CYS A 21 -33.59 1.67 16.61
CA CYS A 21 -33.25 3.07 16.91
C CYS A 21 -31.78 3.22 17.36
N GLN A 22 -31.27 2.29 18.17
CA GLN A 22 -29.89 2.29 18.61
C GLN A 22 -28.89 2.07 17.45
N MET A 23 -29.23 1.23 16.48
CA MET A 23 -28.42 1.03 15.27
C MET A 23 -28.36 2.31 14.42
N LEU A 24 -29.49 2.99 14.21
CA LEU A 24 -29.55 4.24 13.46
C LEU A 24 -28.74 5.37 14.14
N LEU A 25 -28.78 5.45 15.47
CA LEU A 25 -27.98 6.42 16.23
C LEU A 25 -26.48 6.13 16.14
N ASN A 26 -26.08 4.86 16.12
CA ASN A 26 -24.67 4.48 15.93
C ASN A 26 -24.19 4.81 14.52
N GLN A 27 -25.03 4.58 13.50
CA GLN A 27 -24.73 4.96 12.11
C GLN A 27 -24.63 6.49 11.95
N LEU A 28 -25.53 7.26 12.55
CA LEU A 28 -25.45 8.73 12.53
C LEU A 28 -24.21 9.25 13.23
N ARG A 29 -23.80 8.64 14.34
CA ARG A 29 -22.55 8.94 15.06
C ARG A 29 -21.32 8.66 14.19
N GLU A 30 -21.32 7.54 13.48
CA GLU A 30 -20.24 7.14 12.58
C GLU A 30 -20.12 8.06 11.37
N ILE A 31 -21.26 8.51 10.80
CA ILE A 31 -21.29 9.37 9.60
C ILE A 31 -20.97 10.84 9.94
N THR A 32 -21.53 11.38 11.03
CA THR A 32 -21.41 12.81 11.36
C THR A 32 -20.27 13.12 12.34
N GLY A 33 -19.74 12.11 13.04
CA GLY A 33 -18.70 12.26 14.07
C GLY A 33 -19.16 12.97 15.35
N ILE A 34 -20.46 13.22 15.52
CA ILE A 34 -21.03 13.92 16.68
C ILE A 34 -21.17 12.94 17.85
N GLN A 35 -20.63 13.29 19.01
CA GLN A 35 -20.63 12.42 20.20
C GLN A 35 -21.84 12.62 21.13
N ASP A 36 -22.62 13.70 20.96
CA ASP A 36 -23.80 13.96 21.79
C ASP A 36 -25.00 13.12 21.33
N PRO A 37 -25.43 12.11 22.11
CA PRO A 37 -26.55 11.25 21.75
C PRO A 37 -27.90 11.97 21.74
N SER A 38 -28.06 13.06 22.50
CA SER A 38 -29.33 13.81 22.56
C SER A 38 -29.58 14.56 21.25
N PHE A 39 -28.53 15.20 20.73
CA PHE A 39 -28.56 15.92 19.46
C PHE A 39 -28.78 14.98 18.26
N LEU A 40 -28.15 13.80 18.26
CA LEU A 40 -28.40 12.76 17.25
C LEU A 40 -29.84 12.24 17.30
N HIS A 41 -30.39 12.08 18.50
CA HIS A 41 -31.76 11.61 18.67
C HIS A 41 -32.79 12.66 18.21
N GLU A 42 -32.51 13.94 18.41
CA GLU A 42 -33.35 15.03 17.93
C GLU A 42 -33.37 15.10 16.40
N ALA A 43 -32.21 15.01 15.74
CA ALA A 43 -32.12 14.98 14.29
C ALA A 43 -32.80 13.74 13.67
N LEU A 44 -32.65 12.58 14.29
CA LEU A 44 -33.30 11.34 13.83
C LEU A 44 -34.82 11.40 14.00
N LYS A 45 -35.29 12.03 15.09
CA LYS A 45 -36.72 12.27 15.34
C LYS A 45 -37.30 13.30 14.37
N ALA A 46 -36.57 14.37 14.08
CA ALA A 46 -36.96 15.39 13.09
C ALA A 46 -37.03 14.82 11.66
N SER A 47 -36.20 13.81 11.37
CA SER A 47 -36.13 13.14 10.06
C SER A 47 -37.03 11.90 9.95
N ASN A 48 -37.86 11.63 10.96
CA ASN A 48 -38.77 10.49 11.01
C ASN A 48 -38.10 9.12 10.71
N GLY A 49 -36.86 8.94 11.15
CA GLY A 49 -36.09 7.70 10.97
C GLY A 49 -35.27 7.59 9.68
N ASP A 50 -35.25 8.62 8.81
CA ASP A 50 -34.39 8.65 7.62
C ASP A 50 -32.98 9.19 7.95
N ILE A 51 -31.97 8.32 7.81
CA ILE A 51 -30.56 8.66 8.09
C ILE A 51 -30.06 9.77 7.17
N THR A 52 -30.46 9.78 5.89
CA THR A 52 -29.91 10.70 4.89
C THR A 52 -30.33 12.14 5.20
N GLN A 53 -31.58 12.32 5.57
CA GLN A 53 -32.12 13.61 6.01
C GLN A 53 -31.53 14.03 7.35
N ALA A 54 -31.37 13.11 8.30
CA ALA A 54 -30.76 13.39 9.60
C ALA A 54 -29.29 13.82 9.46
N VAL A 55 -28.53 13.21 8.54
CA VAL A 55 -27.16 13.64 8.24
C VAL A 55 -27.16 15.05 7.65
N SER A 56 -28.05 15.37 6.70
CA SER A 56 -28.15 16.71 6.12
C SER A 56 -28.40 17.77 7.21
N LEU A 57 -29.36 17.53 8.10
CA LEU A 57 -29.66 18.45 9.21
C LEU A 57 -28.46 18.68 10.13
N LEU A 58 -27.73 17.61 10.45
CA LEU A 58 -26.55 17.65 11.32
C LEU A 58 -25.31 18.27 10.65
N THR A 59 -25.24 18.28 9.32
CA THR A 59 -24.15 18.89 8.55
C THR A 59 -24.44 20.32 8.10
N ASP A 60 -25.71 20.67 7.88
CA ASP A 60 -26.13 22.02 7.45
C ASP A 60 -26.08 23.04 8.59
N GLU A 61 -26.20 22.62 9.86
CA GLU A 61 -26.09 23.53 11.01
C GLU A 61 -24.65 23.93 11.40
N ARG A 62 -23.60 23.37 10.77
CA ARG A 62 -22.19 23.74 11.06
C ARG A 62 -21.75 25.09 10.47
N VAL A 63 -22.65 26.03 10.23
CA VAL A 63 -22.34 27.42 9.80
C VAL A 63 -22.82 28.48 10.82
N LYS A 64 -23.16 28.12 12.06
CA LYS A 64 -23.33 29.12 13.13
C LYS A 64 -22.53 28.78 14.38
N GLU A 65 -21.29 29.26 14.42
CA GLU A 65 -20.61 29.49 15.70
C GLU A 65 -21.37 30.57 16.51
N PRO A 66 -21.67 30.34 17.80
CA PRO A 66 -22.11 31.40 18.68
C PRO A 66 -20.89 32.16 19.21
N SER A 67 -20.79 33.43 18.84
CA SER A 67 -19.93 34.42 19.46
C SER A 67 -20.30 34.60 20.95
N GLN A 68 -19.50 34.03 21.84
CA GLN A 68 -19.30 34.56 23.17
C GLN A 68 -17.99 35.36 23.12
N ASP A 69 -18.08 36.67 23.29
CA ASP A 69 -17.21 37.30 24.28
C ASP A 69 -17.75 38.64 24.77
N THR A 70 -17.82 38.68 26.08
CA THR A 70 -18.20 39.76 26.98
C THR A 70 -17.18 40.88 27.01
N VAL A 71 -17.71 42.09 27.14
CA VAL A 71 -17.02 43.34 27.50
C VAL A 71 -16.26 43.22 28.84
N ALA A 72 -14.98 43.60 28.87
CA ALA A 72 -14.31 44.39 29.94
C ALA A 72 -12.80 44.55 29.62
N THR A 73 -12.32 45.72 29.21
CA THR A 73 -11.69 46.77 30.05
C THR A 73 -10.19 46.53 30.34
N GLU A 74 -9.35 47.19 29.53
CA GLU A 74 -7.97 47.66 29.83
C GLU A 74 -7.97 48.59 31.06
N PRO A 75 -6.89 48.66 31.88
CA PRO A 75 -5.80 49.59 31.52
C PRO A 75 -4.35 49.28 32.01
N SER A 76 -3.39 49.75 31.20
CA SER A 76 -2.19 50.57 31.54
C SER A 76 -0.88 49.91 32.04
N GLU A 77 0.14 50.08 31.19
CA GLU A 77 1.57 50.46 31.37
C GLU A 77 2.33 50.16 32.68
N VAL A 78 3.54 49.56 32.56
CA VAL A 78 4.87 50.17 32.86
C VAL A 78 6.01 49.13 32.65
N GLU A 79 7.13 49.62 32.09
CA GLU A 79 8.41 48.97 31.83
C GLU A 79 9.13 48.35 33.06
N GLY A 80 10.00 47.34 32.82
CA GLY A 80 11.04 46.96 33.79
C GLY A 80 11.72 45.60 33.54
N SER A 81 12.92 45.66 32.96
CA SER A 81 13.95 44.63 32.73
C SER A 81 14.01 43.36 33.60
N ALA A 82 14.35 42.21 33.00
CA ALA A 82 15.65 41.52 33.20
C ALA A 82 15.73 40.15 32.50
N ALA A 83 16.81 39.98 31.71
CA ALA A 83 17.58 38.76 31.43
C ALA A 83 16.83 37.45 31.11
N ASN A 84 16.99 36.95 29.87
CA ASN A 84 17.86 35.79 29.61
C ASN A 84 17.92 35.41 28.10
N LYS A 85 19.14 35.58 27.56
CA LYS A 85 19.83 34.67 26.63
C LYS A 85 19.17 34.36 25.28
N GLU A 86 19.47 35.22 24.32
CA GLU A 86 19.66 34.83 22.92
C GLU A 86 20.60 33.62 22.83
N VAL A 87 20.14 32.53 22.21
CA VAL A 87 21.02 31.55 21.58
C VAL A 87 20.79 31.69 20.09
N LEU A 88 21.61 32.54 19.49
CA LEU A 88 21.82 32.65 18.06
C LEU A 88 22.36 31.30 17.56
N ALA A 89 21.48 30.46 17.02
CA ALA A 89 21.88 29.26 16.29
C ALA A 89 22.61 29.71 15.02
N LYS A 90 23.95 29.69 15.07
CA LYS A 90 24.82 29.91 13.91
C LYS A 90 24.48 28.85 12.87
N VAL A 91 23.84 29.31 11.79
CA VAL A 91 23.82 28.65 10.49
C VAL A 91 25.27 28.52 10.03
N ILE A 92 25.77 27.30 9.87
CA ILE A 92 27.09 27.03 9.28
C ILE A 92 26.86 26.81 7.79
N ASP A 93 27.36 27.76 7.01
CA ASP A 93 27.43 27.70 5.56
C ASP A 93 28.61 26.80 5.15
N LEU A 94 28.34 25.71 4.43
CA LEU A 94 29.32 24.69 4.04
C LEU A 94 29.79 24.86 2.58
N THR A 95 30.01 26.09 2.14
CA THR A 95 30.53 26.36 0.78
C THR A 95 32.04 26.60 0.72
N HIS A 96 32.83 26.21 1.74
CA HIS A 96 34.29 26.30 1.65
C HIS A 96 35.04 25.19 2.40
N ASP A 97 35.90 24.46 1.67
CA ASP A 97 36.80 23.41 2.18
C ASP A 97 37.93 24.02 3.04
N ASN A 98 37.66 24.32 4.32
CA ASN A 98 38.70 24.60 5.30
C ASN A 98 38.86 23.42 6.26
N LYS A 99 40.03 22.79 6.22
CA LYS A 99 40.42 21.62 7.04
C LYS A 99 40.29 21.82 8.56
N ASP A 100 40.23 23.08 9.00
CA ASP A 100 40.16 23.44 10.41
C ASP A 100 38.78 23.16 11.03
N ASP A 101 37.70 23.21 10.22
CA ASP A 101 36.33 22.96 10.69
C ASP A 101 36.05 21.47 10.93
N LEU A 102 36.70 20.59 10.14
CA LEU A 102 36.63 19.14 10.35
C LEU A 102 37.34 18.73 11.64
N GLN A 103 38.47 19.36 11.97
CA GLN A 103 39.16 19.12 13.24
C GLN A 103 38.36 19.63 14.44
N ALA A 104 37.66 20.76 14.30
CA ALA A 104 36.76 21.27 15.34
C ALA A 104 35.58 20.32 15.59
N ALA A 105 34.96 19.76 14.54
CA ALA A 105 33.88 18.78 14.67
C ALA A 105 34.34 17.48 15.34
N ILE A 106 35.54 16.97 14.99
CA ILE A 106 36.11 15.77 15.61
C ILE A 106 36.44 15.99 17.09
N ALA A 107 36.98 17.16 17.45
CA ALA A 107 37.28 17.50 18.84
C ALA A 107 36.02 17.57 19.70
N LEU A 108 34.93 18.11 19.15
CA LEU A 108 33.62 18.17 19.83
C LEU A 108 33.00 16.78 20.01
N SER A 109 33.08 15.90 19.01
CA SER A 109 32.62 14.49 19.15
C SER A 109 33.41 13.69 20.18
N LEU A 110 34.71 13.97 20.36
CA LEU A 110 35.55 13.29 21.35
C LEU A 110 35.24 13.70 22.81
N LEU A 111 34.67 14.89 23.03
CA LEU A 111 34.30 15.39 24.36
C LEU A 111 32.94 14.86 24.86
N GLU A 112 32.06 14.39 23.97
CA GLU A 112 30.70 13.91 24.31
C GLU A 112 30.59 12.38 24.52
N SER A 113 31.71 11.65 24.60
CA SER A 113 31.70 10.19 24.81
C SER A 113 31.72 9.80 26.30
N PRO A 114 30.84 8.91 26.80
CA PRO A 114 30.94 8.37 28.16
C PRO A 114 32.12 7.40 28.26
N LYS A 115 32.92 7.55 29.33
CA LYS A 115 34.07 6.70 29.66
C LYS A 115 33.68 5.22 29.75
N ILE A 116 34.28 4.37 28.92
CA ILE A 116 34.34 2.92 29.14
C ILE A 116 35.81 2.52 29.28
N GLN A 117 36.14 1.89 30.40
CA GLN A 117 37.48 1.47 30.77
C GLN A 117 38.02 0.39 29.84
N ALA A 118 39.30 0.52 29.52
CA ALA A 118 40.10 -0.45 28.80
C ALA A 118 40.42 -1.68 29.67
N ASP A 119 40.38 -2.87 29.08
CA ASP A 119 41.46 -3.84 29.27
C ASP A 119 41.57 -4.70 28.00
N GLY A 120 42.79 -4.82 27.49
CA GLY A 120 43.13 -5.67 26.36
C GLY A 120 44.10 -6.75 26.84
N ARG A 121 43.85 -8.01 26.48
CA ARG A 121 44.85 -9.08 26.45
C ARG A 121 44.38 -10.32 25.66
N ASP A 122 45.14 -10.60 24.60
CA ASP A 122 45.57 -11.88 24.03
C ASP A 122 44.62 -13.07 23.76
N LEU A 123 44.53 -13.37 22.45
CA LEU A 123 44.88 -14.64 21.76
C LEU A 123 44.25 -15.99 22.18
N ASN A 124 43.48 -16.53 21.23
CA ASN A 124 43.35 -17.95 20.81
C ASN A 124 43.51 -19.06 21.88
N ARG A 125 42.39 -19.71 22.23
CA ARG A 125 42.36 -21.17 22.46
C ARG A 125 40.97 -21.76 22.25
N MET A 126 40.89 -22.74 21.35
CA MET A 126 39.76 -23.67 21.19
C MET A 126 39.44 -24.36 22.53
N HIS A 127 38.16 -24.56 22.83
CA HIS A 127 37.55 -25.87 23.16
C HIS A 127 36.04 -25.73 23.44
N GLU A 128 35.36 -26.85 23.21
CA GLU A 128 33.92 -27.05 23.09
C GLU A 128 33.10 -26.90 24.37
N ALA A 129 31.78 -26.81 24.12
CA ALA A 129 30.67 -27.40 24.89
C ALA A 129 29.90 -26.53 25.90
N THR A 130 28.58 -26.77 25.85
CA THR A 130 27.51 -26.57 26.85
C THR A 130 26.86 -25.19 27.04
N SER A 131 25.69 -25.06 26.40
CA SER A 131 24.38 -24.81 27.01
C SER A 131 24.29 -23.85 28.20
N ALA A 132 23.66 -22.68 27.98
CA ALA A 132 22.67 -22.13 28.91
C ALA A 132 21.94 -20.94 28.27
N GLU A 133 20.61 -20.96 28.42
CA GLU A 133 19.67 -19.92 28.03
C GLU A 133 20.07 -18.54 28.54
N THR A 134 20.01 -17.55 27.66
CA THR A 134 19.73 -16.17 28.10
C THR A 134 18.72 -15.57 27.12
N LYS A 135 17.49 -15.45 27.62
CA LYS A 135 16.36 -14.77 27.00
C LYS A 135 16.79 -13.35 26.61
N ARG A 136 17.17 -13.15 25.34
CA ARG A 136 17.33 -11.81 24.77
C ARG A 136 15.94 -11.26 24.48
N SER A 137 15.46 -10.47 25.43
CA SER A 137 14.31 -9.59 25.34
C SER A 137 14.33 -8.83 24.01
N LYS A 138 13.35 -9.13 23.14
CA LYS A 138 12.98 -8.27 22.01
C LYS A 138 12.77 -6.86 22.56
N ARG A 139 13.58 -5.90 22.10
CA ARG A 139 13.35 -4.47 22.30
C ARG A 139 12.00 -4.13 21.66
N LYS A 140 10.92 -4.20 22.43
CA LYS A 140 9.70 -3.43 22.18
C LYS A 140 10.04 -1.97 22.45
N ARG A 141 10.51 -1.25 21.44
CA ARG A 141 10.28 0.20 21.38
C ARG A 141 8.91 0.40 20.77
N CYS A 142 7.90 0.10 21.58
CA CYS A 142 6.57 0.65 21.39
C CYS A 142 6.70 2.06 21.93
N GLU A 143 6.97 3.03 21.04
CA GLU A 143 6.78 4.42 21.43
C GLU A 143 5.34 4.53 21.91
N VAL A 144 5.23 5.07 23.12
CA VAL A 144 3.99 5.43 23.77
C VAL A 144 3.25 6.32 22.76
N TRP A 145 2.20 5.80 22.12
CA TRP A 145 1.22 6.62 21.41
C TRP A 145 0.46 7.41 22.47
N GLY A 146 1.14 8.45 22.98
CA GLY A 146 0.48 9.52 23.68
C GLY A 146 -0.43 10.23 22.69
N GLU A 147 -1.65 10.50 23.15
CA GLU A 147 -2.68 11.30 22.49
C GLU A 147 -3.40 10.59 21.34
N ASN A 148 -4.74 10.61 21.38
CA ASN A 148 -5.55 10.27 20.23
C ASN A 148 -5.10 11.20 19.09
N PRO A 149 -4.48 10.69 18.02
CA PRO A 149 -4.04 11.53 16.93
C PRO A 149 -5.26 12.26 16.36
N ASN A 150 -5.14 13.57 16.15
CA ASN A 150 -6.23 14.35 15.59
C ASN A 150 -6.59 13.75 14.22
N PRO A 151 -7.86 13.38 13.96
CA PRO A 151 -8.25 12.80 12.67
C PRO A 151 -7.93 13.72 11.49
N ASN A 152 -7.77 15.03 11.72
CA ASN A 152 -7.35 16.00 10.71
C ASN A 152 -5.89 15.80 10.26
N ASP A 153 -5.01 15.24 11.08
CA ASP A 153 -3.60 14.96 10.71
C ASP A 153 -3.51 13.87 9.64
N TRP A 154 -4.58 13.10 9.48
CA TRP A 154 -4.71 12.04 8.49
C TRP A 154 -5.51 12.50 7.27
N ARG A 155 -5.78 13.80 7.15
CA ARG A 155 -6.32 14.39 5.93
C ARG A 155 -5.22 14.48 4.88
N ARG A 156 -5.59 14.12 3.65
CA ARG A 156 -4.74 14.23 2.47
C ARG A 156 -4.52 15.71 2.13
N VAL A 157 -3.29 16.06 1.85
CA VAL A 157 -2.96 17.36 1.22
C VAL A 157 -3.30 17.27 -0.25
N ASP A 158 -3.95 18.31 -0.79
CA ASP A 158 -4.36 18.33 -2.20
C ASP A 158 -3.17 18.11 -3.14
N GLY A 159 -3.39 17.36 -4.22
CA GLY A 159 -2.35 16.94 -5.16
C GLY A 159 -1.35 15.88 -4.65
N TRP A 160 -1.34 15.54 -3.35
CA TRP A 160 -0.42 14.54 -2.81
C TRP A 160 -0.92 13.11 -3.03
N PRO A 161 -0.11 12.10 -3.36
CA PRO A 161 -0.59 10.72 -3.52
C PRO A 161 -1.16 10.11 -2.23
N VAL A 162 -2.15 9.21 -2.35
CA VAL A 162 -2.73 8.45 -1.23
C VAL A 162 -1.83 7.28 -0.87
N GLY A 163 -1.53 7.10 0.42
CA GLY A 163 -0.80 5.94 0.94
C GLY A 163 -1.66 4.68 1.11
N LEU A 164 -1.03 3.53 1.32
CA LEU A 164 -1.71 2.29 1.68
C LEU A 164 -1.34 1.88 3.10
N LYS A 165 -2.35 1.59 3.93
CA LYS A 165 -2.14 1.08 5.28
C LYS A 165 -1.44 -0.29 5.22
N ASN A 166 -0.42 -0.49 6.06
CA ASN A 166 0.23 -1.78 6.19
C ASN A 166 -0.62 -2.69 7.09
N VAL A 167 -1.17 -3.77 6.52
CA VAL A 167 -2.06 -4.71 7.19
C VAL A 167 -1.31 -6.03 7.43
N GLY A 168 -0.30 -5.98 8.31
CA GLY A 168 0.50 -7.14 8.74
C GLY A 168 1.38 -7.75 7.65
N ASN A 169 2.69 -7.47 7.64
CA ASN A 169 3.66 -8.02 6.68
C ASN A 169 3.25 -7.91 5.19
N THR A 170 2.42 -6.93 4.83
CA THR A 170 1.86 -6.74 3.47
C THR A 170 2.49 -5.56 2.73
N CYS A 171 3.68 -5.10 3.14
CA CYS A 171 4.39 -4.02 2.46
C CYS A 171 4.73 -4.33 0.99
N TRP A 172 4.93 -5.61 0.65
CA TRP A 172 5.11 -6.09 -0.73
C TRP A 172 3.92 -5.74 -1.62
N PHE A 173 2.69 -5.92 -1.12
CA PHE A 173 1.46 -5.57 -1.83
C PHE A 173 1.41 -4.06 -2.07
N SER A 174 1.64 -3.28 -1.02
CA SER A 174 1.60 -1.82 -1.11
C SER A 174 2.58 -1.27 -2.14
N ALA A 175 3.81 -1.80 -2.18
CA ALA A 175 4.84 -1.36 -3.12
C ALA A 175 4.46 -1.62 -4.59
N VAL A 176 4.02 -2.83 -4.90
CA VAL A 176 3.63 -3.22 -6.25
C VAL A 176 2.37 -2.48 -6.70
N ILE A 177 1.34 -2.42 -5.86
CA ILE A 177 0.08 -1.74 -6.21
C ILE A 177 0.29 -0.24 -6.41
N GLN A 178 1.08 0.42 -5.58
CA GLN A 178 1.42 1.83 -5.80
C GLN A 178 2.18 2.01 -7.12
N SER A 179 3.16 1.15 -7.41
CA SER A 179 3.93 1.24 -8.66
C SER A 179 3.03 1.09 -9.90
N LEU A 180 2.13 0.11 -9.88
CA LEU A 180 1.18 -0.12 -10.97
C LEU A 180 0.13 0.99 -11.07
N PHE A 181 -0.39 1.49 -9.95
CA PHE A 181 -1.39 2.57 -9.92
C PHE A 181 -0.86 3.88 -10.53
N GLN A 182 0.44 4.13 -10.45
CA GLN A 182 1.04 5.33 -11.05
C GLN A 182 1.15 5.26 -12.58
N LEU A 183 1.03 4.07 -13.19
CA LEU A 183 0.95 3.93 -14.64
C LEU A 183 -0.43 4.41 -15.12
N PRO A 184 -0.53 5.53 -15.87
CA PRO A 184 -1.82 6.13 -16.22
C PRO A 184 -2.70 5.17 -17.03
N GLU A 185 -2.10 4.42 -17.95
CA GLU A 185 -2.81 3.49 -18.82
C GLU A 185 -3.33 2.28 -18.03
N PHE A 186 -2.51 1.70 -17.16
CA PHE A 186 -2.95 0.62 -16.26
C PHE A 186 -4.10 1.07 -15.36
N ARG A 187 -3.96 2.24 -14.72
CA ARG A 187 -5.00 2.82 -13.87
C ARG A 187 -6.30 3.04 -14.63
N ARG A 188 -6.22 3.55 -15.86
CA ARG A 188 -7.38 3.74 -16.75
C ARG A 188 -8.04 2.41 -17.08
N LEU A 189 -7.27 1.38 -17.42
CA LEU A 189 -7.77 0.05 -17.75
C LEU A 189 -8.52 -0.58 -16.58
N VAL A 190 -7.93 -0.55 -15.37
CA VAL A 190 -8.58 -1.07 -14.16
C VAL A 190 -9.88 -0.30 -13.89
N LEU A 191 -9.86 1.03 -13.86
CA LEU A 191 -11.06 1.83 -13.54
C LEU A 191 -12.17 1.77 -14.60
N SER A 192 -11.82 1.50 -15.86
CA SER A 192 -12.80 1.34 -16.95
C SER A 192 -13.22 -0.11 -17.19
N TYR A 193 -12.70 -1.06 -16.41
CA TYR A 193 -13.09 -2.46 -16.50
C TYR A 193 -14.59 -2.61 -16.18
N SER A 194 -15.31 -3.27 -17.07
CA SER A 194 -16.73 -3.54 -16.91
C SER A 194 -17.05 -4.91 -17.49
N LEU A 195 -17.79 -5.71 -16.74
CA LEU A 195 -18.27 -7.02 -17.17
C LEU A 195 -19.80 -7.00 -17.16
N PRO A 196 -20.48 -7.38 -18.26
CA PRO A 196 -21.93 -7.38 -18.26
C PRO A 196 -22.50 -8.48 -17.36
N GLN A 197 -23.64 -8.19 -16.73
CA GLN A 197 -24.23 -8.99 -15.64
C GLN A 197 -24.48 -10.45 -16.02
N ASN A 198 -24.85 -10.71 -17.28
CA ASN A 198 -25.06 -12.06 -17.79
C ASN A 198 -23.78 -12.90 -17.75
N VAL A 199 -22.60 -12.30 -17.87
CA VAL A 199 -21.31 -13.02 -17.82
C VAL A 199 -20.98 -13.36 -16.38
N LEU A 200 -21.19 -12.40 -15.47
CA LEU A 200 -21.01 -12.59 -14.03
C LEU A 200 -21.84 -13.76 -13.49
N GLU A 201 -23.10 -13.87 -13.93
CA GLU A 201 -24.02 -14.95 -13.55
C GLU A 201 -23.64 -16.30 -14.20
N ASN A 202 -23.03 -16.27 -15.40
CA ASN A 202 -22.64 -17.46 -16.13
C ASN A 202 -21.25 -18.00 -15.77
N CYS A 203 -20.44 -17.27 -14.98
CA CYS A 203 -19.14 -17.77 -14.48
C CYS A 203 -19.34 -18.98 -13.58
N ARG A 204 -18.84 -20.15 -14.00
CA ARG A 204 -19.02 -21.41 -13.28
C ARG A 204 -17.79 -21.78 -12.43
N SER A 205 -16.61 -21.32 -12.82
CA SER A 205 -15.36 -21.67 -12.12
C SER A 205 -15.16 -20.84 -10.86
N HIS A 206 -14.66 -21.48 -9.79
CA HIS A 206 -14.22 -20.78 -8.59
C HIS A 206 -13.09 -19.79 -8.87
N THR A 207 -12.19 -20.12 -9.80
CA THR A 207 -11.07 -19.26 -10.20
C THR A 207 -11.56 -17.98 -10.88
N GLU A 208 -12.47 -18.10 -11.85
CA GLU A 208 -13.05 -16.96 -12.57
C GLU A 208 -13.75 -16.00 -11.58
N LYS A 209 -14.58 -16.55 -10.69
CA LYS A 209 -15.27 -15.77 -9.66
C LYS A 209 -14.30 -15.02 -8.76
N ARG A 210 -13.23 -15.69 -8.30
CA ARG A 210 -12.20 -15.06 -7.47
C ARG A 210 -11.50 -13.94 -8.22
N ASN A 211 -11.07 -14.15 -9.47
CA ASN A 211 -10.37 -13.14 -10.26
C ASN A 211 -11.28 -11.92 -10.53
N ILE A 212 -12.58 -12.14 -10.80
CA ILE A 212 -13.55 -11.05 -10.96
C ILE A 212 -13.76 -10.28 -9.66
N MET A 213 -13.96 -10.97 -8.52
CA MET A 213 -14.10 -10.32 -7.21
C MET A 213 -12.84 -9.51 -6.88
N PHE A 214 -11.67 -10.06 -7.16
CA PHE A 214 -10.40 -9.36 -6.94
C PHE A 214 -10.30 -8.09 -7.81
N MET A 215 -10.68 -8.17 -9.10
CA MET A 215 -10.77 -7.01 -9.96
C MET A 215 -11.69 -5.93 -9.41
N GLN A 216 -12.87 -6.30 -8.90
CA GLN A 216 -13.82 -5.36 -8.31
C GLN A 216 -13.23 -4.66 -7.08
N GLU A 217 -12.63 -5.41 -6.16
CA GLU A 217 -11.96 -4.82 -4.98
C GLU A 217 -10.77 -3.94 -5.37
N LEU A 218 -10.03 -4.32 -6.40
CA LEU A 218 -8.93 -3.51 -6.93
C LEU A 218 -9.45 -2.20 -7.55
N GLN A 219 -10.58 -2.24 -8.27
CA GLN A 219 -11.25 -1.05 -8.80
C GLN A 219 -11.68 -0.11 -7.68
N TYR A 220 -12.32 -0.63 -6.63
CA TYR A 220 -12.69 0.17 -5.46
C TYR A 220 -11.46 0.79 -4.80
N LEU A 221 -10.40 0.00 -4.61
CA LEU A 221 -9.15 0.50 -4.07
C LEU A 221 -8.57 1.64 -4.93
N PHE A 222 -8.56 1.49 -6.25
CA PHE A 222 -8.05 2.50 -7.19
C PHE A 222 -8.89 3.77 -7.17
N ALA A 223 -10.22 3.65 -7.08
CA ALA A 223 -11.12 4.79 -6.94
C ALA A 223 -10.83 5.57 -5.64
N LEU A 224 -10.60 4.86 -4.53
CA LEU A 224 -10.20 5.46 -3.25
C LEU A 224 -8.81 6.09 -3.33
N MET A 225 -7.83 5.44 -3.94
CA MET A 225 -6.49 6.00 -4.12
C MET A 225 -6.49 7.27 -4.99
N MET A 226 -7.43 7.36 -5.94
CA MET A 226 -7.61 8.55 -6.77
C MET A 226 -8.30 9.68 -6.02
N GLY A 227 -9.47 9.41 -5.41
CA GLY A 227 -10.39 10.44 -4.92
C GLY A 227 -10.51 10.61 -3.41
N SER A 228 -9.83 9.79 -2.60
CA SER A 228 -9.95 9.89 -1.14
C SER A 228 -9.33 11.18 -0.60
N ASN A 229 -10.00 11.76 0.39
CA ASN A 229 -9.51 12.87 1.21
C ASN A 229 -8.65 12.41 2.40
N ARG A 230 -8.44 11.09 2.56
CA ARG A 230 -7.59 10.51 3.61
C ARG A 230 -6.16 10.34 3.09
N LYS A 231 -5.18 10.55 3.98
CA LYS A 231 -3.74 10.38 3.70
C LYS A 231 -3.39 8.95 3.28
N PHE A 232 -4.13 7.96 3.78
CA PHE A 232 -4.00 6.56 3.39
C PHE A 232 -5.36 5.87 3.33
N VAL A 233 -5.44 4.77 2.57
CA VAL A 233 -6.61 3.89 2.48
C VAL A 233 -6.23 2.46 2.89
N ASP A 234 -7.24 1.67 3.27
CA ASP A 234 -7.06 0.31 3.77
C ASP A 234 -7.22 -0.71 2.62
N PRO A 235 -6.17 -1.48 2.24
CA PRO A 235 -6.24 -2.48 1.17
C PRO A 235 -6.75 -3.85 1.63
N SER A 236 -7.26 -4.00 2.86
CA SER A 236 -7.61 -5.31 3.44
C SER A 236 -8.54 -6.15 2.56
N ALA A 237 -9.57 -5.55 1.96
CA ALA A 237 -10.55 -6.30 1.16
C ALA A 237 -9.91 -6.99 -0.07
N ALA A 238 -9.05 -6.27 -0.81
CA ALA A 238 -8.30 -6.85 -1.93
C ALA A 238 -7.25 -7.87 -1.46
N LEU A 239 -6.60 -7.60 -0.31
CA LEU A 239 -5.62 -8.51 0.29
C LEU A 239 -6.24 -9.83 0.73
N ASP A 240 -7.44 -9.82 1.30
CA ASP A 240 -8.10 -11.03 1.80
C ASP A 240 -8.45 -12.00 0.65
N LEU A 241 -8.81 -11.47 -0.52
CA LEU A 241 -9.00 -12.26 -1.74
C LEU A 241 -7.69 -12.88 -2.27
N LEU A 242 -6.57 -12.18 -2.11
CA LEU A 242 -5.24 -12.67 -2.48
C LEU A 242 -4.72 -13.75 -1.52
N LYS A 243 -4.94 -13.60 -0.21
CA LYS A 243 -4.51 -14.57 0.80
C LYS A 243 -5.03 -15.97 0.51
N GLY A 244 -6.26 -16.09 0.02
CA GLY A 244 -6.85 -17.38 -0.37
C GLY A 244 -6.16 -18.10 -1.53
N ALA A 245 -5.22 -17.44 -2.23
CA ALA A 245 -4.50 -18.02 -3.35
C ALA A 245 -3.02 -18.31 -3.11
N PHE A 246 -2.41 -17.67 -2.11
CA PHE A 246 -1.08 -18.05 -1.69
C PHE A 246 -1.19 -19.29 -0.79
N ARG A 247 -0.41 -20.33 -1.12
CA ARG A 247 -0.41 -21.60 -0.36
C ARG A 247 0.34 -21.51 0.98
N SER A 248 0.82 -20.33 1.36
CA SER A 248 1.57 -20.11 2.60
C SER A 248 0.64 -19.81 3.76
N SER A 249 0.95 -20.39 4.93
CA SER A 249 0.32 -20.05 6.20
C SER A 249 0.32 -18.53 6.43
N GLU A 250 -0.74 -18.07 7.11
CA GLU A 250 -0.95 -16.69 7.52
C GLU A 250 0.35 -16.02 8.01
N GLU A 251 0.62 -14.81 7.54
CA GLU A 251 1.67 -13.87 8.00
C GLU A 251 3.11 -13.99 7.47
N GLN A 252 3.39 -14.82 6.46
CA GLN A 252 4.71 -14.84 5.81
C GLN A 252 4.90 -13.69 4.81
N GLN A 253 6.06 -13.02 4.89
CA GLN A 253 6.53 -12.09 3.86
C GLN A 253 6.61 -12.83 2.51
N GLN A 254 5.91 -12.32 1.49
CA GLN A 254 5.89 -12.93 0.16
C GLN A 254 7.02 -12.38 -0.71
N ASP A 255 7.46 -13.18 -1.67
CA ASP A 255 8.31 -12.69 -2.76
C ASP A 255 7.50 -11.73 -3.64
N VAL A 256 8.04 -10.53 -3.86
CA VAL A 256 7.44 -9.49 -4.71
C VAL A 256 7.29 -9.97 -6.14
N SER A 257 8.24 -10.76 -6.65
CA SER A 257 8.22 -11.31 -8.01
C SER A 257 7.06 -12.29 -8.18
N GLU A 258 6.91 -13.24 -7.25
CA GLU A 258 5.81 -14.20 -7.28
C GLU A 258 4.45 -13.50 -7.15
N PHE A 259 4.33 -12.51 -6.26
CA PHE A 259 3.11 -11.72 -6.15
C PHE A 259 2.78 -11.01 -7.46
N THR A 260 3.75 -10.31 -8.04
CA THR A 260 3.53 -9.51 -9.27
C THR A 260 3.11 -10.43 -10.41
N HIS A 261 3.72 -11.60 -10.54
CA HIS A 261 3.32 -12.59 -11.55
C HIS A 261 1.88 -13.05 -11.35
N LYS A 262 1.52 -13.54 -10.16
CA LYS A 262 0.15 -14.00 -9.90
C LYS A 262 -0.89 -12.89 -10.05
N LEU A 263 -0.54 -11.67 -9.64
CA LEU A 263 -1.39 -10.50 -9.83
C LEU A 263 -1.68 -10.31 -11.32
N LEU A 264 -0.64 -10.19 -12.15
CA LEU A 264 -0.80 -9.98 -13.59
C LEU A 264 -1.59 -11.11 -14.26
N ASP A 265 -1.35 -12.38 -13.88
CA ASP A 265 -2.12 -13.53 -14.39
C ASP A 265 -3.63 -13.36 -14.13
N TRP A 266 -4.00 -12.92 -12.92
CA TRP A 266 -5.41 -12.77 -12.56
C TRP A 266 -6.08 -11.61 -13.28
N LEU A 267 -5.34 -10.51 -13.45
CA LEU A 267 -5.81 -9.37 -14.21
C LEU A 267 -5.98 -9.78 -15.68
N GLU A 268 -5.00 -10.47 -16.25
CA GLU A 268 -5.05 -10.99 -17.61
C GLU A 268 -6.29 -11.86 -17.82
N ASP A 269 -6.51 -12.87 -16.96
CA ASP A 269 -7.68 -13.74 -16.99
C ASP A 269 -8.99 -12.94 -16.96
N ALA A 270 -9.09 -11.94 -16.07
CA ALA A 270 -10.29 -11.13 -15.93
C ALA A 270 -10.53 -10.24 -17.16
N PHE A 271 -9.49 -9.58 -17.69
CA PHE A 271 -9.59 -8.82 -18.93
C PHE A 271 -9.90 -9.71 -20.13
N GLN A 272 -9.41 -10.95 -20.14
CA GLN A 272 -9.70 -11.91 -21.20
C GLN A 272 -11.19 -12.25 -21.24
N LEU A 273 -11.83 -12.39 -20.08
CA LEU A 273 -13.28 -12.59 -19.99
C LEU A 273 -14.05 -11.41 -20.62
N ALA A 274 -13.66 -10.17 -20.31
CA ALA A 274 -14.29 -8.98 -20.88
C ALA A 274 -14.08 -8.89 -22.41
N VAL A 275 -12.89 -9.21 -22.89
CA VAL A 275 -12.55 -9.26 -24.32
C VAL A 275 -13.39 -10.30 -25.08
N ASN A 276 -13.49 -11.52 -24.53
CA ASN A 276 -14.22 -12.62 -25.15
C ASN A 276 -15.70 -12.29 -25.36
N VAL A 277 -16.27 -11.45 -24.49
CA VAL A 277 -17.67 -11.00 -24.55
C VAL A 277 -17.86 -9.92 -25.61
N ASN A 278 -16.95 -8.93 -25.66
CA ASN A 278 -17.07 -7.78 -26.54
C ASN A 278 -16.70 -8.09 -27.99
N SER A 279 -15.86 -9.10 -28.25
CA SER A 279 -15.37 -9.43 -29.59
C SER A 279 -15.21 -10.94 -29.79
N PRO A 280 -16.30 -11.71 -29.89
CA PRO A 280 -16.23 -13.17 -30.07
C PRO A 280 -15.68 -13.59 -31.44
N ARG A 281 -15.66 -12.68 -32.44
CA ARG A 281 -15.25 -12.98 -33.83
C ARG A 281 -13.90 -12.40 -34.24
N ASN A 282 -13.42 -11.38 -33.53
CA ASN A 282 -12.11 -10.79 -33.72
C ASN A 282 -11.32 -11.03 -32.44
N LYS A 283 -10.18 -11.71 -32.50
CA LYS A 283 -9.28 -11.87 -31.35
C LYS A 283 -8.62 -10.52 -31.07
N SER A 284 -9.36 -9.55 -30.54
CA SER A 284 -8.76 -8.34 -30.00
C SER A 284 -7.83 -8.79 -28.88
N GLU A 285 -6.59 -8.32 -28.93
CA GLU A 285 -5.56 -8.74 -28.01
C GLU A 285 -5.86 -8.21 -26.60
N ASN A 286 -5.52 -8.99 -25.58
CA ASN A 286 -5.79 -8.63 -24.20
C ASN A 286 -5.01 -7.36 -23.82
N PRO A 287 -5.64 -6.32 -23.26
CA PRO A 287 -4.95 -5.08 -22.93
C PRO A 287 -3.86 -5.25 -21.85
N MET A 288 -3.94 -6.26 -20.98
CA MET A 288 -2.86 -6.58 -20.04
C MET A 288 -1.64 -7.17 -20.75
N VAL A 289 -1.89 -8.07 -21.72
CA VAL A 289 -0.84 -8.68 -22.54
C VAL A 289 -0.12 -7.62 -23.35
N GLN A 290 -0.86 -6.72 -24.01
CA GLN A 290 -0.27 -5.61 -24.76
C GLN A 290 0.60 -4.67 -23.91
N LEU A 291 0.27 -4.50 -22.63
CA LEU A 291 0.95 -3.56 -21.76
C LEU A 291 2.20 -4.15 -21.10
N PHE A 292 2.18 -5.43 -20.74
CA PHE A 292 3.22 -6.04 -19.89
C PHE A 292 4.01 -7.16 -20.57
N TYR A 293 3.60 -7.63 -21.74
CA TYR A 293 4.23 -8.77 -22.40
C TYR A 293 4.80 -8.38 -23.76
N GLY A 294 5.88 -9.06 -24.12
CA GLY A 294 6.53 -8.95 -25.42
C GLY A 294 6.99 -10.33 -25.91
N THR A 295 7.71 -10.33 -27.02
CA THR A 295 8.32 -11.55 -27.59
C THR A 295 9.78 -11.33 -27.89
N PHE A 296 10.59 -12.37 -27.70
CA PHE A 296 11.99 -12.39 -28.11
C PHE A 296 12.31 -13.67 -28.87
N LEU A 297 13.33 -13.59 -29.72
CA LEU A 297 13.79 -14.69 -30.57
C LEU A 297 15.06 -15.28 -29.98
N THR A 298 15.07 -16.59 -29.77
CA THR A 298 16.24 -17.35 -29.34
C THR A 298 16.71 -18.23 -30.49
N GLU A 299 17.93 -17.99 -30.95
CA GLU A 299 18.58 -18.76 -32.01
C GLU A 299 19.88 -19.36 -31.52
N GLY A 300 20.18 -20.58 -31.93
CA GLY A 300 21.41 -21.25 -31.52
C GLY A 300 21.56 -22.64 -32.13
N VAL A 301 22.60 -23.34 -31.70
CA VAL A 301 22.87 -24.72 -32.14
C VAL A 301 22.94 -25.60 -30.89
N ARG A 302 22.04 -26.57 -30.79
CA ARG A 302 22.00 -27.52 -29.67
C ARG A 302 22.26 -28.92 -30.20
N GLU A 303 23.30 -29.59 -29.68
CA GLU A 303 23.71 -30.94 -30.12
C GLU A 303 23.94 -31.03 -31.64
N GLY A 304 24.50 -29.95 -32.25
CA GLY A 304 24.75 -29.86 -33.68
C GLY A 304 23.52 -29.57 -34.56
N LYS A 305 22.34 -29.37 -33.97
CA LYS A 305 21.12 -28.97 -34.69
C LYS A 305 20.80 -27.49 -34.45
N PRO A 306 20.63 -26.68 -35.51
CA PRO A 306 20.17 -25.31 -35.34
C PRO A 306 18.73 -25.29 -34.80
N PHE A 307 18.44 -24.32 -33.94
CA PHE A 307 17.09 -24.02 -33.46
C PHE A 307 16.84 -22.51 -33.53
N CYS A 308 15.57 -22.16 -33.67
CA CYS A 308 15.08 -20.80 -33.74
C CYS A 308 13.68 -20.82 -33.11
N ASN A 309 13.56 -20.25 -31.91
CA ASN A 309 12.33 -20.27 -31.11
C ASN A 309 11.91 -18.84 -30.79
N ASN A 310 10.65 -18.51 -31.05
CA ASN A 310 10.06 -17.26 -30.59
C ASN A 310 9.33 -17.50 -29.27
N GLU A 311 9.69 -16.75 -28.24
CA GLU A 311 9.18 -16.90 -26.88
C GLU A 311 8.53 -15.61 -26.38
N THR A 312 7.42 -15.76 -25.66
CA THR A 312 6.74 -14.63 -24.99
C THR A 312 7.34 -14.43 -23.61
N PHE A 313 7.54 -13.17 -23.21
CA PHE A 313 7.96 -12.82 -21.86
C PHE A 313 7.08 -11.71 -21.28
N GLY A 314 6.92 -11.69 -19.96
CA GLY A 314 6.33 -10.58 -19.23
C GLY A 314 7.41 -9.89 -18.40
N GLN A 315 7.71 -10.48 -17.24
CA GLN A 315 8.87 -10.09 -16.43
C GLN A 315 10.12 -10.79 -16.95
N TYR A 316 11.22 -10.04 -17.13
CA TYR A 316 12.50 -10.56 -17.62
C TYR A 316 13.51 -10.68 -16.46
N PRO A 317 13.69 -11.87 -15.86
CA PRO A 317 14.62 -12.04 -14.74
C PRO A 317 16.07 -11.94 -15.20
N LEU A 318 16.88 -11.17 -14.48
CA LEU A 318 18.29 -10.97 -14.79
C LEU A 318 19.19 -11.43 -13.63
N GLN A 319 20.29 -12.10 -13.97
CA GLN A 319 21.36 -12.36 -13.01
C GLN A 319 22.17 -11.08 -12.81
N VAL A 320 22.34 -10.67 -11.55
CA VAL A 320 23.07 -9.43 -11.21
C VAL A 320 24.52 -9.69 -10.80
N ASN A 321 24.83 -10.92 -10.39
CA ASN A 321 26.15 -11.27 -9.89
C ASN A 321 27.20 -11.18 -11.00
N GLY A 322 28.26 -10.40 -10.79
CA GLY A 322 29.38 -10.27 -11.71
C GLY A 322 29.27 -9.12 -12.72
N TYR A 323 28.14 -8.39 -12.73
CA TYR A 323 27.90 -7.26 -13.63
C TYR A 323 27.87 -5.93 -12.87
N ARG A 324 28.27 -4.84 -13.53
CA ARG A 324 28.38 -3.50 -12.90
C ARG A 324 27.15 -2.63 -13.10
N ASN A 325 26.38 -2.88 -14.15
CA ASN A 325 25.23 -2.07 -14.55
C ASN A 325 24.19 -2.95 -15.28
N LEU A 326 23.04 -2.37 -15.58
CA LEU A 326 21.93 -3.07 -16.23
C LEU A 326 22.25 -3.51 -17.66
N ASP A 327 23.00 -2.70 -18.42
CA ASP A 327 23.37 -3.01 -19.80
C ASP A 327 24.23 -4.29 -19.86
N GLU A 328 25.21 -4.41 -18.96
CA GLU A 328 26.05 -5.60 -18.82
C GLU A 328 25.22 -6.85 -18.42
N CYS A 329 24.24 -6.71 -17.52
CA CYS A 329 23.34 -7.80 -17.17
C CYS A 329 22.49 -8.27 -18.36
N LEU A 330 21.98 -7.33 -19.16
CA LEU A 330 21.16 -7.63 -20.33
C LEU A 330 21.99 -8.29 -21.43
N GLU A 331 23.19 -7.78 -21.71
CA GLU A 331 24.11 -8.40 -22.66
C GLU A 331 24.47 -9.83 -22.24
N GLY A 332 24.79 -10.03 -20.95
CA GLY A 332 25.08 -11.35 -20.40
C GLY A 332 23.90 -12.32 -20.46
N ALA A 333 22.66 -11.83 -20.38
CA ALA A 333 21.44 -12.65 -20.50
C ALA A 333 21.10 -13.01 -21.96
N MET A 334 21.52 -12.19 -22.94
CA MET A 334 21.26 -12.43 -24.36
C MET A 334 22.24 -13.43 -25.00
N VAL A 335 23.39 -13.67 -24.37
CA VAL A 335 24.43 -14.59 -24.87
C VAL A 335 24.43 -15.86 -24.01
N GLU A 336 23.42 -16.71 -24.18
CA GLU A 336 23.43 -18.05 -23.60
C GLU A 336 24.32 -18.99 -24.45
N GLY A 337 25.62 -18.94 -24.22
CA GLY A 337 26.61 -19.90 -24.74
C GLY A 337 27.63 -20.21 -23.65
N ASP A 338 28.06 -21.48 -23.57
CA ASP A 338 28.92 -22.03 -22.50
C ASP A 338 29.89 -21.00 -21.90
N VAL A 339 29.55 -20.49 -20.71
CA VAL A 339 30.52 -19.83 -19.85
C VAL A 339 31.40 -20.94 -19.28
N GLU A 340 32.28 -21.49 -20.12
CA GLU A 340 33.55 -21.98 -19.60
C GLU A 340 34.19 -20.78 -18.92
N LEU A 341 34.34 -20.88 -17.60
CA LEU A 341 35.12 -19.99 -16.76
C LEU A 341 36.55 -19.94 -17.32
N LEU A 342 36.78 -19.11 -18.34
CA LEU A 342 38.11 -18.87 -18.85
C LEU A 342 38.70 -17.61 -18.20
N PRO A 343 39.97 -17.68 -17.77
CA PRO A 343 40.62 -16.58 -17.08
C PRO A 343 40.68 -15.35 -17.96
N SER A 344 40.56 -14.20 -17.32
CA SER A 344 40.83 -12.87 -17.90
C SER A 344 42.09 -12.88 -18.76
N ASP A 345 41.92 -12.84 -20.08
CA ASP A 345 42.64 -11.91 -20.97
C ASP A 345 42.24 -12.09 -22.45
N HIS A 346 42.09 -10.94 -23.11
CA HIS A 346 42.10 -10.68 -24.57
C HIS A 346 40.77 -10.59 -25.37
N SER A 347 40.49 -9.33 -25.71
CA SER A 347 39.80 -8.75 -26.88
C SER A 347 39.08 -9.68 -27.86
N VAL A 348 37.76 -9.50 -27.98
CA VAL A 348 36.97 -10.03 -29.10
C VAL A 348 36.64 -8.89 -30.07
N LYS A 349 36.92 -9.12 -31.36
CA LYS A 349 36.60 -8.21 -32.47
C LYS A 349 35.17 -8.46 -32.93
N TYR A 350 34.44 -7.36 -33.19
CA TYR A 350 33.11 -7.37 -33.83
C TYR A 350 33.15 -8.07 -35.19
N GLY A 351 32.31 -9.09 -35.36
CA GLY A 351 32.06 -9.79 -36.62
C GLY A 351 30.65 -9.47 -37.13
N GLN A 352 30.56 -9.16 -38.42
CA GLN A 352 29.38 -8.71 -39.16
C GLN A 352 28.23 -9.72 -39.18
N GLU A 353 27.00 -9.19 -39.18
CA GLU A 353 25.75 -9.92 -39.38
C GLU A 353 25.70 -10.65 -40.74
N PRO A 354 25.26 -11.91 -40.78
CA PRO A 354 24.67 -12.50 -41.97
C PRO A 354 23.14 -12.36 -41.92
N THR A 355 22.60 -11.58 -42.86
CA THR A 355 21.19 -11.60 -43.28
C THR A 355 20.76 -13.02 -43.67
N CYS A 356 19.69 -13.54 -43.05
CA CYS A 356 19.08 -14.82 -43.41
C CYS A 356 17.97 -14.61 -44.46
N THR A 357 17.96 -15.47 -45.49
CA THR A 357 17.02 -15.52 -46.62
C THR A 357 15.75 -16.29 -46.30
#